data_AF-A0A060WH48-F1
#
_entry.id   AF-A0A060WH48-F1
#
_cell.length_a   1.000
_cell.length_b   1.000
_cell.length_c   1.000
_cell.angle_alpha   90.00
_cell.angle_beta   90.00
_cell.angle_gamma   90.00
#
_symmetry.space_group_name_H-M   'P 1'
#
loop_
_entity.id
_entity.type
_entity.pdbx_description
1 polymer ?
#
loop_
_entity_poly.entity_id
_entity_poly.type
_entity_poly.pdbx_seq_one_letter_code
_entity_poly.pdbx_strand_id
1 'polypeptide(L)'
;MTNVPTPTGLESAVAQRATLPRRHSSVCRNLFGPVDHDALNRELKAKLKEISERDQRRWNFHFETDAPIPGIYEWEGMSAESMPAFYQVSEVGAR
;
A
#
# COMPACT_ATOMS: atom_id res chain seq x y z
N MET A 1 58.95 34.06 18.86
CA MET A 1 58.29 32.82 18.36
C MET A 1 56.82 32.90 18.73
N THR A 2 55.97 33.27 17.78
CA THR A 2 54.55 33.59 17.97
C THR A 2 53.69 32.43 17.48
N ASN A 3 52.87 31.84 18.34
CA ASN A 3 51.89 30.83 17.94
C ASN A 3 50.55 31.52 17.66
N VAL A 4 50.11 31.48 16.40
CA VAL A 4 48.76 31.89 15.98
C VAL A 4 47.87 30.63 16.02
N PRO A 5 46.73 30.62 16.73
CA PRO A 5 45.75 29.57 16.58
C PRO A 5 44.98 29.77 15.27
N THR A 6 45.00 28.75 14.42
CA THR A 6 44.15 28.63 13.24
C THR A 6 42.70 28.36 13.66
N PRO A 7 41.67 29.03 13.08
CA PRO A 7 40.29 28.68 13.32
C PRO A 7 39.88 27.54 12.37
N THR A 8 39.86 26.31 12.86
CA THR A 8 39.14 25.20 12.20
C THR A 8 37.67 25.27 12.60
N GLY A 9 36.88 25.99 11.80
CA GLY A 9 35.44 26.09 11.94
C GLY A 9 34.75 26.02 10.58
N LEU A 10 35.05 24.98 9.79
CA LEU A 10 34.22 24.63 8.63
C LEU A 10 33.07 23.74 9.12
N GLU A 11 32.16 24.36 9.87
CA GLU A 11 30.85 23.78 10.15
C GLU A 11 30.13 23.56 8.82
N SER A 12 29.80 22.30 8.54
CA SER A 12 29.16 21.88 7.31
C SER A 12 27.78 22.57 7.16
N ALA A 13 27.67 23.49 6.21
CA ALA A 13 26.44 24.22 5.89
C ALA A 13 25.24 23.31 5.51
N VAL A 14 25.49 22.01 5.28
CA VAL A 14 24.45 21.01 5.02
C VAL A 14 23.68 20.64 6.30
N ALA A 15 24.33 20.64 7.47
CA ALA A 15 23.68 20.33 8.74
C ALA A 15 22.75 21.47 9.22
N GLN A 16 23.07 22.71 8.86
CA GLN A 16 22.25 23.89 9.20
C GLN A 16 20.96 23.99 8.37
N ARG A 17 20.80 23.17 7.32
CA ARG A 17 19.58 23.14 6.48
C ARG A 17 18.43 22.31 7.07
N ALA A 18 18.66 21.55 8.14
CA ALA A 18 17.64 20.66 8.71
C ALA A 18 16.66 21.35 9.69
N THR A 19 16.90 22.61 10.07
CA THR A 19 16.14 23.31 11.11
C THR A 19 15.31 24.50 10.63
N LEU A 20 15.27 24.80 9.33
CA LEU A 20 14.31 25.76 8.80
C LEU A 20 12.96 25.05 8.63
N PRO A 21 11.85 25.58 9.18
CA PRO A 21 10.54 25.03 8.91
C PRO A 21 10.32 25.12 7.39
N ARG A 22 10.36 23.96 6.73
CA ARG A 22 9.88 23.80 5.36
C ARG A 22 8.49 24.42 5.38
N ARG A 23 8.30 25.56 4.69
CA ARG A 23 6.97 26.17 4.57
C ARG A 23 6.10 25.15 3.86
N HIS A 24 5.44 24.29 4.62
CA HIS A 24 4.38 23.45 4.11
C HIS A 24 3.39 24.44 3.48
N SER A 25 3.04 24.20 2.21
CA SER A 25 1.95 24.95 1.59
C SER A 25 0.74 24.86 2.53
N SER A 26 -0.11 25.88 2.55
CA SER A 26 -1.32 25.84 3.38
C SER A 26 -2.11 24.54 3.17
N VAL A 27 -1.96 23.85 2.04
CA VAL A 27 -2.64 22.59 1.72
C VAL A 27 -2.02 21.35 2.41
N CYS A 28 -0.72 21.32 2.72
CA CYS A 28 -0.07 20.17 3.35
C CYS A 28 -0.21 20.21 4.88
N ARG A 29 -1.40 19.84 5.37
CA ARG A 29 -1.74 19.83 6.79
C ARG A 29 -2.31 18.49 7.22
N ASN A 30 -1.99 18.06 8.44
CA ASN A 30 -2.66 16.96 9.07
C ASN A 30 -4.02 17.45 9.62
N LEU A 31 -5.12 16.83 9.18
CA LEU A 31 -6.47 17.26 9.52
C LEU A 31 -6.96 16.73 10.87
N PHE A 32 -6.48 15.56 11.30
CA PHE A 32 -7.02 14.82 12.45
C PHE A 32 -5.97 14.34 13.45
N GLY A 33 -4.71 14.70 13.26
CA GLY A 33 -3.61 14.32 14.15
C GLY A 33 -2.84 13.07 13.69
N PRO A 34 -1.77 12.72 14.41
CA PRO A 34 -0.93 11.56 14.09
C PRO A 34 -1.72 10.25 14.19
N VAL A 35 -1.33 9.27 13.39
CA VAL A 35 -1.98 7.94 13.30
C VAL A 35 -1.01 6.87 13.77
N ASP A 36 -1.51 5.88 14.52
CA ASP A 36 -0.78 4.63 14.78
C ASP A 36 -0.87 3.71 13.55
N HIS A 37 0.21 3.67 12.78
CA HIS A 37 0.29 2.89 11.54
C HIS A 37 0.20 1.37 11.77
N ASP A 38 0.65 0.87 12.92
CA ASP A 38 0.61 -0.56 13.23
C ASP A 38 -0.80 -0.99 13.63
N ALA A 39 -1.51 -0.16 14.41
CA ALA A 39 -2.93 -0.38 14.68
C ALA A 39 -3.77 -0.32 13.41
N LEU A 40 -3.58 0.72 12.57
CA LEU A 40 -4.32 0.88 11.32
C LEU A 40 -4.09 -0.29 10.35
N ASN A 41 -2.84 -0.72 10.19
CA ASN A 41 -2.51 -1.86 9.33
C ASN A 41 -3.17 -3.15 9.79
N ARG A 42 -3.22 -3.40 11.11
CA ARG A 42 -3.91 -4.58 11.66
C ARG A 42 -5.40 -4.52 11.41
N GLU A 43 -6.03 -3.37 11.63
CA GLU A 43 -7.46 -3.17 11.37
C GLU A 43 -7.79 -3.39 9.89
N LEU A 44 -7.02 -2.80 8.98
CA LEU A 44 -7.22 -2.95 7.54
C LEU A 44 -7.10 -4.42 7.11
N LYS A 45 -6.07 -5.13 7.60
CA LYS A 45 -5.89 -6.56 7.33
C LYS A 45 -7.07 -7.39 7.85
N ALA A 46 -7.56 -7.09 9.05
CA ALA A 46 -8.71 -7.78 9.62
C ALA A 46 -9.97 -7.56 8.75
N LYS A 47 -10.19 -6.33 8.28
CA LYS A 47 -11.32 -6.00 7.39
C LYS A 47 -11.23 -6.69 6.03
N LEU A 48 -10.05 -6.73 5.42
CA LEU A 48 -9.85 -7.45 4.16
C LEU A 48 -10.08 -8.96 4.33
N LYS A 49 -9.60 -9.54 5.44
CA LYS A 49 -9.83 -10.94 5.77
C LYS A 49 -11.31 -11.25 5.99
N GLU A 50 -12.03 -10.39 6.71
CA GLU A 50 -13.48 -10.51 6.93
C GLU A 50 -14.25 -10.54 5.60
N ILE A 51 -13.90 -9.66 4.66
CA ILE A 51 -14.47 -9.62 3.31
C ILE A 51 -14.16 -10.91 2.55
N SER A 52 -12.89 -11.31 2.50
CA SER A 52 -12.43 -12.52 1.82
C SER A 52 -13.17 -13.76 2.32
N GLU A 53 -13.24 -13.95 3.64
CA GLU A 53 -13.93 -15.09 4.24
C GLU A 53 -15.44 -15.08 3.99
N ARG A 54 -16.08 -13.90 4.02
CA ARG A 54 -17.51 -13.76 3.73
C ARG A 54 -17.81 -14.15 2.29
N ASP A 55 -17.00 -13.69 1.35
CA ASP A 55 -17.19 -13.98 -0.07
C ASP A 55 -16.82 -15.44 -0.38
N GLN A 56 -15.76 -15.98 0.23
CA GLN A 56 -15.40 -17.39 0.12
C GLN A 56 -16.54 -18.31 0.58
N ARG A 57 -17.19 -18.02 1.71
CA ARG A 57 -18.34 -18.80 2.19
C ARG A 57 -19.55 -18.68 1.26
N ARG A 58 -19.79 -17.48 0.72
CA ARG A 58 -20.93 -17.23 -0.16
C ARG A 58 -20.80 -17.95 -1.49
N TRP A 59 -19.60 -18.00 -2.03
CA TRP A 59 -19.33 -18.51 -3.38
C TRP A 59 -18.69 -19.90 -3.39
N ASN A 60 -18.33 -20.45 -2.23
CA ASN A 60 -17.49 -21.64 -2.11
C ASN A 60 -16.29 -21.61 -3.07
N PHE A 61 -15.57 -20.49 -3.10
CA PHE A 61 -14.41 -20.27 -3.95
C PHE A 61 -13.31 -19.53 -3.16
N HIS A 62 -12.08 -20.04 -3.18
CA HIS A 62 -10.92 -19.38 -2.60
C HIS A 62 -10.30 -18.43 -3.62
N PHE A 63 -10.60 -17.13 -3.48
CA PHE A 63 -10.08 -16.09 -4.38
C PHE A 63 -8.55 -15.88 -4.28
N GLU A 64 -7.94 -16.16 -3.14
CA GLU A 64 -6.47 -15.99 -2.97
C GLU A 64 -5.66 -17.06 -3.68
N THR A 65 -6.14 -18.31 -3.68
CA THR A 65 -5.48 -19.44 -4.34
C THR A 65 -6.06 -19.74 -5.72
N ASP A 66 -7.04 -18.94 -6.15
CA ASP A 66 -7.82 -19.12 -7.38
C ASP A 66 -8.35 -20.55 -7.54
N ALA A 67 -8.94 -21.09 -6.48
CA ALA A 67 -9.34 -22.49 -6.42
C ALA A 67 -10.78 -22.65 -5.91
N PRO A 68 -11.60 -23.50 -6.54
CA PRO A 68 -12.93 -23.77 -6.05
C PRO A 68 -12.92 -24.64 -4.79
N ILE A 69 -13.92 -24.45 -3.94
CA ILE A 69 -14.16 -25.21 -2.71
C ILE A 69 -15.42 -26.05 -2.94
N PRO A 70 -15.46 -27.32 -2.51
CA PRO A 70 -16.69 -28.10 -2.52
C PRO A 70 -17.81 -27.38 -1.76
N GLY A 71 -18.96 -27.20 -2.39
CA GLY A 71 -20.06 -26.43 -1.81
C GLY A 71 -21.31 -26.41 -2.69
N ILE A 72 -22.08 -25.33 -2.58
CA ILE A 72 -23.36 -25.17 -3.28
C ILE A 72 -23.19 -24.83 -4.78
N TYR A 73 -22.05 -24.25 -5.16
CA TYR A 73 -21.68 -23.99 -6.54
C TYR A 73 -20.68 -25.03 -7.04
N GLU A 74 -20.93 -25.57 -8.22
CA GLU A 74 -19.95 -26.36 -8.98
C GLU A 74 -19.22 -25.41 -9.93
N TRP A 75 -17.94 -25.17 -9.66
CA TRP A 75 -17.10 -24.30 -10.46
C TRP A 75 -16.34 -25.09 -11.51
N GLU A 76 -16.35 -24.60 -12.75
CA GLU A 76 -15.61 -25.18 -13.86
C GLU A 76 -14.71 -24.12 -14.49
N GLY A 77 -13.46 -24.49 -14.78
CA GLY A 77 -12.55 -23.66 -15.56
C GLY A 77 -12.91 -23.72 -17.04
N MET A 78 -13.14 -22.56 -17.66
CA MET A 78 -13.45 -22.45 -19.09
C MET A 78 -12.29 -21.78 -19.84
N SER A 79 -12.06 -22.16 -21.09
CA SER A 79 -11.08 -21.47 -21.94
C SER A 79 -11.65 -20.14 -22.43
N ALA A 80 -10.79 -19.16 -22.74
CA ALA A 80 -11.23 -17.83 -23.17
C ALA A 80 -12.10 -17.88 -24.44
N GLU A 81 -11.83 -18.82 -25.35
CA GLU A 81 -12.56 -19.00 -26.61
C GLU A 81 -14.00 -19.48 -26.39
N SER A 82 -14.25 -20.18 -25.28
CA SER A 82 -15.58 -20.68 -24.92
C SER A 82 -16.41 -19.65 -24.13
N MET A 83 -15.77 -18.60 -23.59
CA MET A 83 -16.45 -17.56 -22.83
C MET A 83 -16.91 -16.40 -23.72
N PRO A 84 -18.07 -15.79 -23.43
CA PRO A 84 -18.47 -14.54 -24.07
C PRO A 84 -17.38 -13.45 -23.92
N ALA A 85 -17.19 -12.65 -24.97
CA ALA A 85 -16.13 -11.62 -25.04
C ALA A 85 -16.09 -10.65 -23.84
N PHE A 86 -17.22 -10.43 -23.17
CA PHE A 86 -17.30 -9.58 -21.98
C PHE A 86 -16.52 -10.12 -20.78
N TYR A 87 -16.43 -11.45 -20.62
CA TYR A 87 -15.72 -12.09 -19.51
C TYR A 87 -14.28 -12.47 -19.85
N GLN A 88 -13.88 -12.27 -21.11
CA GLN A 88 -12.48 -12.44 -21.52
C GLN A 88 -11.66 -11.28 -20.95
N VAL A 89 -10.47 -11.59 -20.45
CA VAL A 89 -9.54 -10.57 -19.93
C VAL A 89 -9.16 -9.65 -21.10
N SER A 90 -9.49 -8.37 -20.97
CA SER A 90 -8.99 -7.36 -21.89
C SER A 90 -7.52 -7.12 -21.56
N GLU A 91 -6.59 -7.37 -22.47
CA GLU A 91 -5.16 -7.03 -22.35
C GLU A 91 -4.93 -5.50 -22.37
N VAL A 92 -5.60 -4.74 -21.49
CA VAL A 92 -5.46 -3.29 -21.36
C VAL A 92 -4.85 -3.01 -19.99
N GLY A 93 -3.61 -3.47 -19.77
CA GLY A 93 -2.98 -3.27 -18.46
C GLY A 93 -1.57 -3.80 -18.23
N ALA A 94 -0.86 -4.33 -19.24
CA ALA A 94 0.57 -4.58 -19.12
C ALA A 94 1.35 -3.32 -19.55
N ARG A 95 1.65 -2.45 -18.58
CA ARG A 95 2.70 -1.43 -18.67
C ARG A 95 3.51 -1.43 -17.38
#